data_AF-A0A4Y2WNB5-F1
#
_entry.id   AF-A0A4Y2WNB5-F1
#
_cell.length_a   1.000
_cell.length_b   1.000
_cell.length_c   1.000
_cell.angle_alpha   90.00
_cell.angle_beta   90.00
_cell.angle_gamma   90.00
#
_symmetry.space_group_name_H-M   'P 1'
#
loop_
_entity.id
_entity.type
_entity.pdbx_description
1 polymer ?
#
loop_
_entity_poly.entity_id
_entity_poly.type
_entity_poly.pdbx_seq_one_letter_code
_entity_poly.pdbx_strand_id
1 'polypeptide(L)'
;MIYRVFTRKTPYEPKPRSARPSAMDIRSDRRIQRMASSQKMSVHEITRTFRLQISKNTAHRRIIESGYMIHSKMARRLPLSNLHIKNIETRNWEYQHDNAPTHTSSATKNYLNSKNVSVLEWPPMSPDLNLIENVWGIMPRKVYENGGQFYSVNALKTSTESAWYNWNHRYYKP
;
A
#
# COMPACT_ATOMS: atom_id res chain seq x y z
N MET A 1 1.66 -2.75 9.94
CA MET A 1 0.92 -3.96 9.53
C MET A 1 -0.40 -3.93 10.29
N ILE A 2 -1.49 -3.69 9.58
CA ILE A 2 -2.84 -3.58 10.15
C ILE A 2 -3.49 -4.95 9.91
N TYR A 3 -3.97 -5.56 10.98
CA TYR A 3 -4.67 -6.85 10.94
C TYR A 3 -6.16 -6.60 11.09
N ARG A 4 -6.98 -7.40 10.41
CA ARG A 4 -8.44 -7.42 10.61
C ARG A 4 -8.80 -8.75 11.26
N VAL A 5 -9.55 -8.68 12.36
CA VAL A 5 -10.03 -9.86 13.09
C VAL A 5 -11.38 -10.28 12.53
N PHE A 6 -11.47 -11.52 12.07
CA PHE A 6 -12.74 -12.16 11.69
C PHE A 6 -13.14 -13.16 12.79
N THR A 7 -14.36 -13.07 13.29
CA THR A 7 -14.79 -13.79 14.50
C THR A 7 -15.30 -15.20 14.23
N ARG A 8 -14.96 -16.09 15.19
CA ARG A 8 -15.50 -17.44 15.51
C ARG A 8 -15.10 -18.60 14.60
N LYS A 9 -14.24 -19.47 15.16
CA LYS A 9 -14.17 -20.92 14.91
C LYS A 9 -14.01 -21.67 16.25
N THR A 10 -14.16 -22.99 16.21
CA THR A 10 -14.02 -23.92 17.34
C THR A 10 -12.65 -23.79 18.02
N PRO A 11 -12.56 -24.03 19.35
CA PRO A 11 -11.31 -23.83 20.10
C PRO A 11 -10.19 -24.74 19.57
N TYR A 12 -9.03 -24.16 19.27
CA TYR A 12 -7.79 -24.91 19.06
C TYR A 12 -7.13 -25.15 20.43
N GLU A 13 -6.78 -26.41 20.75
CA GLU A 13 -6.01 -26.73 21.95
C GLU A 13 -4.51 -26.62 21.67
N PRO A 14 -3.78 -25.65 22.26
CA PRO A 14 -2.35 -25.55 22.06
C PRO A 14 -1.60 -26.65 22.80
N LYS A 15 -0.63 -27.27 22.14
CA LYS A 15 0.29 -28.24 22.76
C LYS A 15 1.09 -27.57 23.90
N PRO A 16 1.32 -28.25 25.04
CA PRO A 16 2.11 -27.70 26.14
C PRO A 16 3.56 -27.46 25.71
N ARG A 17 4.10 -26.28 26.03
CA ARG A 17 5.51 -25.93 25.81
C ARG A 17 6.26 -25.92 27.14
N SER A 18 7.41 -26.58 27.21
CA SER A 18 8.36 -26.46 28.32
C SER A 18 9.26 -25.25 28.12
N ALA A 19 8.83 -24.06 28.54
CA ALA A 19 9.67 -22.87 28.53
C ALA A 19 9.29 -21.86 29.62
N ARG A 20 10.22 -20.90 29.83
CA ARG A 20 10.17 -19.78 30.79
C ARG A 20 8.75 -19.24 31.02
N PRO A 21 8.33 -19.04 32.28
CA PRO A 21 7.00 -18.52 32.60
C PRO A 21 6.68 -17.25 31.81
N SER A 22 5.45 -17.18 31.30
CA SER A 22 4.93 -16.02 30.61
C SER A 22 5.10 -14.76 31.47
N ALA A 23 5.65 -13.68 30.90
CA ALA A 23 5.69 -12.37 31.55
C ALA A 23 4.30 -11.73 31.78
N MET A 24 3.22 -12.41 31.35
CA MET A 24 1.84 -11.97 31.47
C MET A 24 0.97 -13.02 32.15
N ASP A 25 0.00 -12.54 32.92
CA ASP A 25 -1.06 -13.35 33.49
C ASP A 25 -2.20 -13.64 32.49
N ILE A 26 -3.00 -14.66 32.80
CA ILE A 26 -4.13 -15.11 31.97
C ILE A 26 -5.16 -13.98 31.78
N ARG A 27 -5.31 -13.08 32.77
CA ARG A 27 -6.29 -11.99 32.70
C ARG A 27 -5.86 -10.92 31.70
N SER A 28 -4.58 -10.54 31.68
CA SER A 28 -4.06 -9.60 30.69
C SER A 28 -4.18 -10.17 29.28
N ASP A 29 -3.94 -11.46 29.11
CA ASP A 29 -4.07 -12.13 27.81
C ASP A 29 -5.50 -12.09 27.27
N ARG A 30 -6.48 -12.47 28.10
CA ARG A 30 -7.91 -12.39 27.75
C ARG A 30 -8.37 -10.96 27.45
N ARG A 31 -7.80 -9.96 28.14
CA ARG A 31 -8.14 -8.54 27.95
C ARG A 31 -7.64 -8.02 26.61
N ILE A 32 -6.40 -8.36 26.23
CA ILE A 32 -5.86 -8.07 24.89
C ILE A 32 -6.72 -8.72 23.81
N GLN A 33 -7.06 -10.01 23.97
CA GLN A 33 -7.85 -10.74 23.00
C GLN A 33 -9.27 -10.18 22.83
N ARG A 34 -9.96 -9.81 23.91
CA ARG A 34 -11.27 -9.15 23.85
C ARG A 34 -11.22 -7.83 23.09
N MET A 35 -10.19 -7.03 23.32
CA MET A 35 -10.09 -5.69 22.71
C MET A 35 -9.73 -5.79 21.24
N ALA A 36 -8.85 -6.73 20.89
CA ALA A 36 -8.55 -7.05 19.51
C ALA A 36 -9.79 -7.59 18.75
N SER A 37 -10.68 -8.32 19.40
CA SER A 37 -11.88 -8.88 18.76
C SER A 37 -13.08 -7.94 18.70
N SER A 38 -13.23 -7.05 19.68
CA SER A 38 -14.41 -6.18 19.81
C SER A 38 -14.19 -4.74 19.35
N GLN A 39 -12.94 -4.25 19.32
CA GLN A 39 -12.64 -2.86 18.99
C GLN A 39 -11.73 -2.74 17.77
N LYS A 40 -11.97 -1.72 16.94
CA LYS A 40 -11.11 -1.37 15.80
C LYS A 40 -9.87 -0.61 16.29
N MET A 41 -8.98 -1.30 17.00
CA MET A 41 -7.74 -0.72 17.54
C MET A 41 -6.51 -1.45 17.02
N SER A 42 -5.42 -0.71 16.84
CA SER A 42 -4.11 -1.29 16.53
C SER A 42 -3.48 -1.95 17.76
N VAL A 43 -2.57 -2.91 17.54
CA VAL A 43 -1.83 -3.60 18.62
C VAL A 43 -1.11 -2.61 19.55
N HIS A 44 -0.62 -1.49 19.00
CA HIS A 44 0.07 -0.46 19.77
C HIS A 44 -0.88 0.33 20.68
N GLU A 45 -2.09 0.64 20.19
CA GLU A 45 -3.12 1.30 20.99
C GLU A 45 -3.63 0.38 22.10
N ILE A 46 -3.74 -0.92 21.86
CA ILE A 46 -4.09 -1.91 22.88
C ILE A 46 -3.05 -1.91 24.01
N THR A 47 -1.75 -1.99 23.68
CA THR A 47 -0.69 -1.97 24.71
C THR A 47 -0.67 -0.67 25.51
N ARG A 48 -0.94 0.47 24.85
CA ARG A 48 -0.96 1.79 25.49
C ARG A 48 -2.16 1.97 26.43
N THR A 49 -3.35 1.52 25.99
CA THR A 49 -4.60 1.64 26.76
C THR A 49 -4.55 0.89 28.08
N PHE A 50 -3.87 -0.26 28.11
CA PHE A 50 -3.73 -1.08 29.33
C PHE A 50 -2.41 -0.85 30.07
N ARG A 51 -1.60 0.14 29.64
CA ARG A 51 -0.27 0.44 30.22
C ARG A 51 0.59 -0.81 30.39
N LEU A 52 0.50 -1.74 29.45
CA LEU A 52 1.24 -3.00 29.53
C LEU A 52 2.70 -2.73 29.18
N GLN A 53 3.61 -3.11 30.08
CA GLN A 53 5.06 -3.05 29.87
C GLN A 53 5.54 -4.19 28.95
N ILE A 54 4.90 -4.33 27.78
CA ILE A 54 5.20 -5.39 26.81
C ILE A 54 5.46 -4.78 25.43
N SER A 55 6.33 -5.44 24.67
CA SER A 55 6.54 -5.05 23.28
C SER A 55 5.30 -5.33 22.42
N LYS A 56 5.13 -4.53 21.36
CA LYS A 56 4.12 -4.73 20.32
C LYS A 56 4.14 -6.16 19.76
N ASN A 57 5.32 -6.74 19.61
CA ASN A 57 5.50 -8.11 19.10
C ASN A 57 4.95 -9.16 20.08
N THR A 58 5.07 -8.93 21.39
CA THR A 58 4.49 -9.81 22.40
C THR A 58 2.98 -9.77 22.39
N ALA A 59 2.37 -8.58 22.35
CA ALA A 59 0.92 -8.45 22.22
C ALA A 59 0.40 -9.08 20.92
N HIS A 60 1.12 -8.87 19.81
CA HIS A 60 0.79 -9.45 18.53
C HIS A 60 0.82 -10.99 18.53
N ARG A 61 1.85 -11.59 19.13
CA ARG A 61 1.96 -13.05 19.25
C ARG A 61 0.79 -13.63 20.04
N ARG A 62 0.40 -12.99 21.14
CA ARG A 62 -0.74 -13.43 21.97
C ARG A 62 -2.07 -13.36 21.24
N ILE A 63 -2.26 -12.35 20.40
CA ILE A 63 -3.43 -12.21 19.55
C ILE A 63 -3.49 -13.35 18.52
N ILE A 64 -2.36 -13.69 17.90
CA ILE A 64 -2.26 -14.81 16.93
C ILE A 64 -2.44 -16.18 17.61
N GLU A 65 -1.78 -16.40 18.76
CA GLU A 65 -1.80 -17.67 19.51
C GLU A 65 -3.16 -17.97 20.17
N SER A 66 -4.09 -17.00 20.21
CA SER A 66 -5.38 -17.14 20.88
C SER A 66 -6.28 -18.24 20.30
N GLY A 67 -6.11 -18.63 19.03
CA GLY A 67 -6.93 -19.64 18.36
C GLY A 67 -8.40 -19.26 18.11
N TYR A 68 -8.94 -18.26 18.81
CA TYR A 68 -10.33 -17.79 18.70
C TYR A 68 -10.56 -16.73 17.61
N MET A 69 -9.49 -16.19 17.04
CA MET A 69 -9.51 -15.07 16.09
C MET A 69 -8.79 -15.43 14.79
N ILE A 70 -9.45 -15.19 13.66
CA ILE A 70 -8.81 -15.30 12.34
C ILE A 70 -8.17 -13.95 12.03
N HIS A 71 -6.86 -13.96 11.80
CA HIS A 71 -6.10 -12.78 11.42
C HIS A 71 -5.75 -12.86 9.94
N SER A 72 -6.16 -11.84 9.17
CA SER A 72 -5.65 -11.68 7.81
C SER A 72 -4.76 -10.44 7.72
N LYS A 73 -3.70 -10.57 6.92
CA LYS A 73 -2.91 -9.42 6.51
C LYS A 73 -3.78 -8.59 5.57
N MET A 74 -4.07 -7.34 5.94
CA MET A 74 -4.71 -6.40 5.02
C MET A 74 -3.85 -6.26 3.77
N ALA A 75 -4.47 -6.42 2.59
CA ALA A 75 -3.80 -6.14 1.34
C ALA A 75 -3.34 -4.68 1.36
N ARG A 76 -2.08 -4.45 0.98
CA ARG A 76 -1.52 -3.08 0.89
C ARG A 76 -2.04 -2.32 -0.34
N ARG A 77 -2.80 -3.01 -1.21
CA ARG A 77 -3.38 -2.49 -2.44
C ARG A 77 -4.83 -2.91 -2.48
N LEU A 78 -5.66 -2.01 -2.97
CA LEU A 78 -7.02 -2.36 -3.35
C LEU A 78 -6.95 -3.32 -4.54
N PRO A 79 -7.73 -4.43 -4.53
CA PRO A 79 -7.83 -5.27 -5.72
C PRO A 79 -8.43 -4.44 -6.86
N LEU A 80 -8.02 -4.74 -8.08
CA LEU A 80 -8.64 -4.15 -9.27
C LEU A 80 -10.13 -4.49 -9.30
N SER A 81 -10.94 -3.55 -9.77
CA SER A 81 -12.35 -3.82 -10.05
C SER A 81 -12.47 -4.73 -11.27
N ASN A 82 -13.59 -5.43 -11.40
CA ASN A 82 -13.88 -6.24 -12.59
C ASN A 82 -13.86 -5.38 -13.88
N LEU A 83 -14.19 -4.09 -13.78
CA LEU A 83 -14.10 -3.14 -14.89
C LEU A 83 -12.63 -2.93 -15.31
N HIS A 84 -11.72 -2.72 -14.35
CA HIS A 84 -10.29 -2.60 -14.64
C HIS A 84 -9.73 -3.86 -15.30
N ILE A 85 -10.12 -5.05 -14.79
CA ILE A 85 -9.68 -6.34 -15.35
C ILE A 85 -10.19 -6.49 -16.80
N LYS A 86 -11.48 -6.20 -17.03
CA LYS A 86 -12.06 -6.23 -18.37
C LYS A 86 -11.36 -5.28 -19.33
N ASN A 87 -11.09 -4.03 -18.92
CA ASN A 87 -10.39 -3.06 -19.78
C ASN A 87 -8.96 -3.49 -20.12
N ILE A 88 -8.27 -4.18 -19.18
CA ILE A 88 -6.96 -4.78 -19.44
C ILE A 88 -7.08 -5.90 -20.48
N GLU A 89 -8.05 -6.80 -20.34
CA GLU A 89 -8.28 -7.94 -21.24
C GLU A 89 -8.68 -7.48 -22.66
N THR A 90 -9.59 -6.51 -22.76
CA THR A 90 -10.08 -5.99 -24.04
C THR A 90 -9.13 -4.96 -24.68
N ARG A 91 -8.02 -4.61 -24.00
CA ARG A 91 -7.08 -3.56 -24.42
C ARG A 91 -7.76 -2.22 -24.69
N ASN A 92 -8.81 -1.92 -23.93
CA ASN A 92 -9.48 -0.63 -23.95
C ASN A 92 -8.68 0.35 -23.09
N TRP A 93 -7.65 0.93 -23.68
CA TRP A 93 -6.78 1.88 -23.01
C TRP A 93 -7.27 3.30 -23.25
N GLU A 94 -7.29 4.09 -22.18
CA GLU A 94 -7.57 5.51 -22.23
C GLU A 94 -6.28 6.27 -21.88
N TYR A 95 -6.01 7.31 -22.64
CA TYR A 95 -4.90 8.21 -22.40
C TYR A 95 -5.27 9.20 -21.30
N GLN A 96 -4.55 9.12 -20.20
CA GLN A 96 -4.70 10.02 -19.07
C GLN A 96 -3.64 11.12 -19.15
N HIS A 97 -4.08 12.38 -19.03
CA HIS A 97 -3.23 13.55 -18.84
C HIS A 97 -3.98 14.60 -18.00
N ASP A 98 -3.27 15.60 -17.48
CA ASP A 98 -3.91 16.65 -16.69
C ASP A 98 -4.59 17.71 -17.60
N ASN A 99 -5.33 18.62 -16.95
CA ASN A 99 -6.01 19.72 -17.62
C ASN A 99 -5.14 20.98 -17.78
N ALA A 100 -3.81 20.85 -17.92
CA ALA A 100 -2.99 22.03 -18.21
C ALA A 100 -3.43 22.69 -19.53
N PRO A 101 -3.30 24.03 -19.69
CA PRO A 101 -3.81 24.73 -20.87
C PRO A 101 -3.29 24.18 -22.22
N THR A 102 -2.02 23.76 -22.26
CA THR A 102 -1.39 23.12 -23.44
C THR A 102 -2.07 21.81 -23.84
N HIS A 103 -2.53 21.06 -22.84
CA HIS A 103 -3.21 19.79 -22.99
C HIS A 103 -4.69 19.94 -23.38
N THR A 104 -5.34 21.00 -22.93
CA THR A 104 -6.76 21.29 -23.26
C THR A 104 -6.95 22.08 -24.56
N SER A 105 -5.85 22.51 -25.20
CA SER A 105 -5.89 23.31 -26.42
C SER A 105 -6.58 22.58 -27.57
N SER A 106 -7.24 23.34 -28.47
CA SER A 106 -7.91 22.76 -29.65
C SER A 106 -6.92 22.00 -30.54
N ALA A 107 -5.68 22.48 -30.66
CA ALA A 107 -4.63 21.81 -31.42
C ALA A 107 -4.33 20.40 -30.85
N THR A 108 -4.13 20.29 -29.54
CA THR A 108 -3.87 19.01 -28.88
C THR A 108 -5.07 18.07 -28.98
N LYS A 109 -6.29 18.57 -28.75
CA LYS A 109 -7.52 17.77 -28.91
C LYS A 109 -7.68 17.24 -30.33
N ASN A 110 -7.48 18.08 -31.35
CA ASN A 110 -7.57 17.69 -32.75
C ASN A 110 -6.50 16.65 -33.11
N TYR A 111 -5.27 16.80 -32.60
CA TYR A 111 -4.20 15.83 -32.80
C TYR A 111 -4.55 14.46 -32.20
N LEU A 112 -5.00 14.41 -30.94
CA LEU A 112 -5.37 13.16 -30.27
C LEU A 112 -6.54 12.47 -31.00
N ASN A 113 -7.54 13.23 -31.41
CA ASN A 113 -8.65 12.74 -32.23
C ASN A 113 -8.15 12.16 -33.56
N SER A 114 -7.23 12.83 -34.26
CA SER A 114 -6.64 12.33 -35.52
C SER A 114 -5.87 11.01 -35.35
N LYS A 115 -5.42 10.71 -34.13
CA LYS A 115 -4.71 9.47 -33.77
C LYS A 115 -5.63 8.40 -33.18
N ASN A 116 -6.94 8.65 -33.14
CA ASN A 116 -7.93 7.77 -32.50
C ASN A 116 -7.57 7.44 -31.03
N VAL A 117 -6.99 8.42 -30.32
CA VAL A 117 -6.64 8.26 -28.91
C VAL A 117 -7.86 8.62 -28.06
N SER A 118 -8.40 7.66 -27.32
CA SER A 118 -9.41 7.93 -26.29
C SER A 118 -8.75 8.64 -25.12
N VAL A 119 -9.30 9.78 -24.69
CA VAL A 119 -8.78 10.56 -23.58
C VAL A 119 -9.68 10.36 -22.36
N LEU A 120 -9.08 10.00 -21.22
CA LEU A 120 -9.80 9.88 -19.95
C LEU A 120 -10.18 11.28 -19.45
N GLU A 121 -11.46 11.48 -19.12
CA GLU A 121 -11.91 12.72 -18.49
C GLU A 121 -11.26 12.89 -17.12
N TRP A 122 -10.60 14.04 -16.90
CA TRP A 122 -9.83 14.30 -15.69
C TRP A 122 -10.43 15.44 -14.88
N PRO A 123 -10.65 15.30 -13.57
CA PRO A 123 -11.12 16.41 -12.74
C PRO A 123 -10.05 17.50 -12.61
N PRO A 124 -10.43 18.80 -12.60
CA PRO A 124 -9.48 19.87 -12.38
C PRO A 124 -8.83 19.78 -11.00
N MET A 125 -7.59 20.25 -10.88
CA MET A 125 -6.85 20.36 -9.61
C MET A 125 -6.77 19.04 -8.81
N SER A 126 -6.64 17.90 -9.49
CA SER A 126 -6.56 16.58 -8.86
C SER A 126 -5.21 15.88 -9.15
N PRO A 127 -4.07 16.43 -8.69
CA PRO A 127 -2.76 15.82 -8.89
C PRO A 127 -2.61 14.50 -8.12
N ASP A 128 -3.30 14.34 -7.01
CA ASP A 128 -3.31 13.13 -6.17
C ASP A 128 -3.87 11.90 -6.89
N LEU A 129 -4.74 12.11 -7.87
CA LEU A 129 -5.28 11.05 -8.71
C LEU A 129 -4.33 10.68 -9.86
N ASN A 130 -3.35 11.52 -10.19
CA ASN A 130 -2.48 11.30 -11.34
C ASN A 130 -1.34 10.33 -11.00
N LEU A 131 -1.36 9.16 -11.63
CA LEU A 131 -0.38 8.11 -11.37
C LEU A 131 1.06 8.56 -11.63
N ILE A 132 1.29 9.52 -12.54
CA ILE A 132 2.63 10.03 -12.84
C ILE A 132 3.23 10.82 -11.67
N GLU A 133 2.43 11.44 -10.81
CA GLU A 133 2.94 12.18 -9.64
C GLU A 133 3.62 11.24 -8.64
N ASN A 134 3.08 10.03 -8.48
CA ASN A 134 3.71 9.00 -7.67
C ASN A 134 5.06 8.55 -8.26
N VAL A 135 5.15 8.50 -9.58
CA VAL A 135 6.38 8.18 -10.31
C VAL A 135 7.41 9.29 -10.08
N TRP A 136 7.02 10.55 -10.24
CA TRP A 136 7.85 11.73 -9.97
C TRP A 136 8.30 11.83 -8.51
N GLY A 137 7.52 11.33 -7.54
CA GLY A 137 7.95 11.26 -6.15
C GLY A 137 9.04 10.21 -5.86
N ILE A 138 9.17 9.19 -6.71
CA ILE A 138 10.13 8.09 -6.56
C ILE A 138 11.40 8.33 -7.39
N MET A 139 11.25 8.82 -8.62
CA MET A 139 12.34 8.94 -9.57
C MET A 139 13.55 9.73 -9.03
N PRO A 140 13.40 10.91 -8.41
CA PRO A 140 14.52 11.64 -7.80
C PRO A 140 15.23 10.80 -6.74
N ARG A 141 14.50 10.07 -5.90
CA ARG A 141 15.14 9.22 -4.87
C ARG A 141 16.01 8.14 -5.47
N LYS A 142 15.66 7.66 -6.67
CA LYS A 142 16.45 6.68 -7.42
C LYS A 142 17.64 7.29 -8.15
N VAL A 143 17.43 8.42 -8.81
CA VAL A 143 18.50 9.17 -9.47
C VAL A 143 19.57 9.61 -8.46
N TYR A 144 19.17 9.98 -7.25
CA TYR A 144 20.06 10.48 -6.19
C TYR A 144 20.35 9.47 -5.06
N GLU A 145 20.09 8.16 -5.26
CA GLU A 145 20.13 7.12 -4.19
C GLU A 145 21.50 7.03 -3.47
N ASN A 146 22.58 7.51 -4.09
CA ASN A 146 23.94 7.51 -3.54
C ASN A 146 24.53 8.92 -3.32
N GLY A 147 23.68 9.95 -3.22
CA GLY A 147 24.14 11.34 -3.08
C GLY A 147 24.85 11.89 -4.32
N GLY A 148 24.65 11.28 -5.49
CA GLY A 148 25.28 11.68 -6.74
C GLY A 148 24.84 13.08 -7.15
N GLN A 149 25.80 13.97 -7.43
CA GLN A 149 25.53 15.27 -8.03
C GLN A 149 25.82 15.21 -9.53
N PHE A 150 25.01 15.92 -10.32
CA PHE A 150 25.16 15.98 -11.77
C PHE A 150 25.59 17.39 -12.16
N TYR A 151 26.75 17.50 -12.82
CA TYR A 151 27.32 18.77 -13.27
C TYR A 151 27.04 19.06 -14.75
N SER A 152 26.29 18.18 -15.43
CA SER A 152 25.82 18.40 -16.79
C SER A 152 24.42 17.83 -16.98
N VAL A 153 23.66 18.46 -17.88
CA VAL A 153 22.33 18.00 -18.28
C VAL A 153 22.41 16.58 -18.87
N ASN A 154 23.48 16.28 -19.62
CA ASN A 154 23.66 14.97 -20.21
C ASN A 154 23.84 13.88 -19.15
N ALA A 155 24.66 14.13 -18.12
CA ALA A 155 24.86 13.18 -17.02
C ALA A 155 23.56 12.93 -16.24
N LEU A 156 22.77 13.98 -15.98
CA LEU A 156 21.46 13.85 -15.33
C LEU A 156 20.48 13.05 -16.19
N LYS A 157 20.45 13.31 -17.51
CA LYS A 157 19.59 12.59 -18.45
C LYS A 157 19.93 11.09 -18.48
N THR A 158 21.20 10.73 -18.65
CA THR A 158 21.65 9.34 -18.67
C THR A 158 21.33 8.62 -17.36
N SER A 159 21.50 9.29 -16.21
CA SER A 159 21.15 8.71 -14.92
C SER A 159 19.64 8.53 -14.76
N THR A 160 18.83 9.49 -15.21
CA THR A 160 17.37 9.40 -15.18
C THR A 160 16.85 8.25 -16.05
N GLU A 161 17.39 8.11 -17.27
CA GLU A 161 17.09 6.98 -18.16
C GLU A 161 17.51 5.65 -17.53
N SER A 162 18.72 5.58 -16.95
CA SER A 162 19.20 4.38 -16.26
C SER A 162 18.31 4.02 -15.07
N ALA A 163 17.88 5.00 -14.27
CA ALA A 163 16.97 4.79 -13.15
C ALA A 163 15.60 4.28 -13.64
N TRP A 164 15.11 4.80 -14.77
CA TRP A 164 13.85 4.38 -15.38
C TRP A 164 13.90 2.92 -15.86
N TYR A 165 14.92 2.54 -16.65
CA TYR A 165 15.04 1.19 -17.21
C TYR A 165 15.35 0.13 -16.15
N ASN A 166 16.09 0.48 -15.10
CA ASN A 166 16.39 -0.41 -13.99
C ASN A 166 15.28 -0.41 -12.92
N TRP A 167 14.18 0.31 -13.16
CA TRP A 167 13.09 0.39 -12.20
C TRP A 167 12.30 -0.91 -12.15
N ASN A 168 12.22 -1.52 -10.97
CA ASN A 168 11.38 -2.68 -10.76
C ASN A 168 9.88 -2.30 -10.81
N HIS A 169 9.25 -2.51 -11.97
CA HIS A 169 7.84 -2.21 -12.21
C HIS A 169 6.83 -3.04 -11.39
N ARG A 170 7.27 -4.01 -10.56
CA ARG A 170 6.37 -4.78 -9.66
C ARG A 170 5.58 -3.88 -8.69
N TYR A 171 6.03 -2.65 -8.48
CA TYR A 171 5.31 -1.68 -7.68
C TYR A 171 4.05 -1.11 -8.35
N TYR A 172 3.94 -1.21 -9.68
CA TYR A 172 2.88 -0.58 -10.50
C TYR A 172 2.16 -1.54 -11.47
N LYS A 173 2.52 -2.83 -11.47
CA LYS A 173 1.66 -3.82 -12.15
C LYS A 173 0.30 -3.91 -11.43
N PRO A 174 -0.81 -3.85 -12.18
CA PRO A 174 -2.16 -4.11 -11.65
C PRO A 174 -2.21 -5.45 -10.89
#